data_AF-A0A506Y6R4-F1
#
_entry.id   AF-A0A506Y6R4-F1
#
_cell.length_a   1.000
_cell.length_b   1.000
_cell.length_c   1.000
_cell.angle_alpha   90.00
_cell.angle_beta   90.00
_cell.angle_gamma   90.00
#
_symmetry.space_group_name_H-M   'P 1'
#
loop_
_entity.id
_entity.type
_entity.pdbx_description
1 polymer ?
#
loop_
_entity_poly.entity_id
_entity_poly.type
_entity_poly.pdbx_seq_one_letter_code
_entity_poly.pdbx_strand_id
1 'polypeptide(L)'
;MGHADPRGSRRVSRAELRSASDDCRASSGQSAPGICARVDGMSRPTANILTMLELLQSAPKRSVGELAATLGVDERTVRRYAEHLRELGVPVETIRGRNGGYRIGDGLGMPPLMLSDEEAMAVMLALALGRRAGVVPEREPGLDAAIAKVERALPTPLRRRYEGLIAMPFFDASAGRATS
;
A
#
# COMPACT_ATOMS: atom_id res chain seq x y z
N MET A 1 52.20 -12.41 14.76
CA MET A 1 50.96 -13.18 14.57
C MET A 1 50.01 -12.83 15.71
N GLY A 2 48.84 -12.30 15.38
CA GLY A 2 47.87 -11.78 16.34
C GLY A 2 46.85 -10.89 15.63
N HIS A 3 46.05 -11.50 14.75
CA HIS A 3 45.00 -10.82 14.01
C HIS A 3 43.74 -10.79 14.89
N ALA A 4 43.37 -9.62 15.41
CA ALA A 4 42.16 -9.42 16.18
C ALA A 4 40.97 -9.19 15.23
N ASP A 5 39.95 -10.04 15.37
CA ASP A 5 38.66 -10.01 14.68
C ASP A 5 37.73 -8.96 15.33
N PRO A 6 37.14 -8.00 14.57
CA PRO A 6 36.12 -7.10 15.09
C PRO A 6 34.76 -7.39 14.43
N ARG A 7 34.02 -8.39 14.93
CA ARG A 7 32.58 -8.51 14.70
C ARG A 7 31.79 -8.43 16.00
N GLY A 8 31.72 -7.22 16.55
CA GLY A 8 30.80 -6.88 17.63
C GLY A 8 29.41 -6.57 17.07
N SER A 9 28.59 -7.60 16.82
CA SER A 9 27.15 -7.39 16.60
C SER A 9 26.51 -6.97 17.92
N ARG A 10 26.22 -5.67 18.09
CA ARG A 10 25.38 -5.19 19.20
C ARG A 10 23.99 -5.80 19.01
N ARG A 11 23.61 -6.73 19.88
CA ARG A 11 22.23 -7.20 19.98
C ARG A 11 21.41 -6.04 20.52
N VAL A 12 20.57 -5.46 19.67
CA VAL A 12 19.55 -4.50 20.10
C VAL A 12 18.62 -5.25 21.07
N SER A 13 18.42 -4.66 22.24
CA SER A 13 17.62 -5.27 23.30
C SER A 13 16.17 -5.40 22.85
N ARG A 14 15.50 -6.48 23.25
CA ARG A 14 14.06 -6.72 22.99
C ARG A 14 13.17 -5.59 23.53
N ALA A 15 13.69 -4.76 24.44
CA ALA A 15 13.03 -3.56 24.94
C ALA A 15 13.11 -2.37 23.96
N GLU A 16 14.21 -2.21 23.23
CA GLU A 16 14.42 -1.11 22.26
C GLU A 16 13.63 -1.33 20.96
N LEU A 17 13.37 -2.59 20.60
CA LEU A 17 12.47 -2.93 19.49
C LEU A 17 11.00 -2.60 19.78
N ARG A 18 10.60 -2.56 21.06
CA ARG A 18 9.23 -2.19 21.47
C ARG A 18 9.02 -0.67 21.36
N SER A 19 9.99 0.14 21.76
CA SER A 19 9.86 1.60 21.67
C SER A 19 9.82 2.12 20.22
N ALA A 20 10.53 1.47 19.28
CA ALA A 20 10.45 1.82 17.86
C ALA A 20 9.10 1.42 17.22
N SER A 21 8.43 0.39 17.76
CA SER A 21 7.08 -0.01 17.33
C SER A 21 6.00 0.94 17.87
N ASP A 22 6.23 1.54 19.03
CA ASP A 22 5.31 2.52 19.63
C ASP A 22 5.36 3.87 18.90
N ASP A 23 6.50 4.27 18.32
CA ASP A 23 6.64 5.51 17.52
C ASP A 23 5.87 5.46 16.19
N CYS A 24 5.64 4.29 15.60
CA CYS A 24 4.76 4.15 14.43
C CYS A 24 3.29 4.42 14.76
N ARG A 25 2.87 4.27 16.02
CA ARG A 25 1.47 4.44 16.46
C ARG A 25 1.09 5.91 16.70
N ALA A 26 2.07 6.80 16.85
CA ALA A 26 1.83 8.18 17.25
C ALA A 26 1.53 9.16 16.10
N SER A 27 1.87 8.84 14.85
CA SER A 27 1.76 9.79 13.71
C SER A 27 0.63 9.53 12.71
N SER A 28 -0.15 8.46 12.89
CA SER A 28 -1.30 8.18 12.03
C SER A 28 -2.54 7.85 12.87
N GLY A 29 -3.57 8.69 12.73
CA GLY A 29 -4.90 8.42 13.26
C GLY A 29 -5.36 7.04 12.82
N GLN A 30 -5.66 6.20 13.79
CA GLN A 30 -5.87 4.77 13.66
C GLN A 30 -7.00 4.40 12.69
N SER A 31 -6.71 3.52 11.74
CA SER A 31 -7.43 2.26 11.56
C SER A 31 -6.58 1.29 10.74
N ALA A 32 -5.96 0.31 11.40
CA ALA A 32 -5.37 -0.84 10.73
C ALA A 32 -5.44 -2.04 11.67
N PRO A 33 -5.62 -3.22 11.08
CA PRO A 33 -4.42 -3.96 10.75
C PRO A 33 -4.35 -4.28 9.26
N GLY A 34 -3.34 -3.71 8.61
CA GLY A 34 -2.88 -4.15 7.29
C GLY A 34 -2.19 -5.50 7.35
N ILE A 35 -1.62 -5.91 6.21
CA ILE A 35 -1.01 -7.21 5.92
C ILE A 35 -0.05 -7.70 7.03
N CYS A 36 0.61 -6.80 7.77
CA CYS A 36 1.39 -7.07 8.98
C CYS A 36 0.77 -8.12 9.92
N ALA A 37 -0.55 -8.07 10.18
CA ALA A 37 -1.19 -9.01 11.11
C ALA A 37 -1.28 -10.46 10.59
N ARG A 38 -1.04 -10.69 9.29
CA ARG A 38 -1.19 -12.01 8.65
C ARG A 38 0.15 -12.74 8.46
N VAL A 39 1.29 -12.07 8.67
CA VAL A 39 2.63 -12.60 8.33
C VAL A 39 3.25 -13.46 9.45
N ASP A 40 2.68 -13.49 10.66
CA ASP A 40 3.26 -14.12 11.87
C ASP A 40 3.48 -15.66 11.82
N GLY A 41 3.02 -16.35 10.77
CA GLY A 41 3.13 -17.82 10.62
C GLY A 41 4.02 -18.31 9.46
N MET A 42 4.69 -17.43 8.73
CA MET A 42 5.38 -17.77 7.47
C MET A 42 6.87 -18.10 7.66
N SER A 43 7.48 -18.84 6.72
CA SER A 43 8.93 -19.08 6.72
C SER A 43 9.68 -17.74 6.84
N ARG A 44 10.69 -17.66 7.72
CA ARG A 44 11.42 -16.42 8.00
C ARG A 44 11.87 -15.66 6.74
N PRO A 45 12.35 -16.33 5.66
CA PRO A 45 12.70 -15.63 4.42
C PRO A 45 11.52 -14.98 3.71
N THR A 46 10.38 -15.67 3.58
CA THR A 46 9.20 -15.12 2.89
C THR A 46 8.58 -13.97 3.66
N ALA A 47 8.50 -14.09 5.00
CA ALA A 47 8.07 -13.01 5.87
C ALA A 47 8.94 -11.76 5.68
N ASN A 48 10.27 -11.91 5.70
CA ASN A 48 11.19 -10.79 5.52
C ASN A 48 11.10 -10.13 4.13
N ILE A 49 10.81 -10.89 3.08
CA ILE A 49 10.61 -10.35 1.72
C ILE A 49 9.34 -9.50 1.67
N LEU A 50 8.24 -9.97 2.29
CA LEU A 50 6.99 -9.21 2.37
C LEU A 50 7.15 -7.95 3.23
N THR A 51 7.84 -8.06 4.37
CA THR A 51 8.19 -6.88 5.18
C THR A 51 9.07 -5.90 4.40
N MET A 52 10.04 -6.38 3.61
CA MET A 52 10.85 -5.52 2.75
C MET A 52 10.00 -4.78 1.71
N LEU A 53 9.01 -5.47 1.12
CA LEU A 53 8.06 -4.84 0.21
C LEU A 53 7.27 -3.72 0.89
N GLU A 54 6.71 -3.96 2.07
CA GLU A 54 5.98 -2.95 2.85
C GLU A 54 6.86 -1.73 3.15
N LEU A 55 8.12 -1.94 3.56
CA LEU A 55 9.07 -0.85 3.83
C LEU A 55 9.38 0.00 2.60
N LEU A 56 9.39 -0.61 1.41
CA LEU A 56 9.60 0.10 0.14
C LEU A 56 8.34 0.81 -0.36
N GLN A 57 7.14 0.34 0.02
CA GLN A 57 5.88 1.03 -0.27
C GLN A 57 5.64 2.22 0.68
N SER A 58 6.15 2.16 1.92
CA SER A 58 5.94 3.19 2.93
C SER A 58 6.74 4.48 2.70
N ALA A 59 7.73 4.48 1.80
CA ALA A 59 8.60 5.61 1.57
C ALA A 59 9.14 5.62 0.13
N PRO A 60 9.42 6.81 -0.46
CA PRO A 60 9.91 6.91 -1.83
C PRO A 60 11.25 6.20 -2.09
N LYS A 61 12.04 5.96 -1.04
CA LYS A 61 13.36 5.34 -1.09
C LYS A 61 13.73 4.84 0.30
N ARG A 62 14.43 3.71 0.36
CA ARG A 62 15.14 3.22 1.56
C ARG A 62 16.57 2.84 1.22
N SER A 63 17.52 3.18 2.10
CA SER A 63 18.91 2.76 1.90
C SER A 63 19.10 1.27 2.21
N VAL A 64 20.13 0.64 1.64
CA VAL A 64 20.41 -0.79 1.92
C VAL A 64 20.71 -1.01 3.41
N GLY A 65 21.42 -0.07 4.04
CA GLY A 65 21.73 -0.12 5.47
C GLY A 65 20.49 0.00 6.37
N GLU A 66 19.55 0.90 6.03
CA GLU A 66 18.26 0.99 6.74
C GLU A 66 17.48 -0.32 6.64
N LEU A 67 17.38 -0.90 5.44
CA LEU A 67 16.67 -2.15 5.23
C LEU A 67 17.30 -3.30 5.98
N ALA A 68 18.63 -3.40 5.96
CA ALA A 68 19.39 -4.42 6.70
C ALA A 68 19.15 -4.31 8.22
N ALA A 69 19.21 -3.09 8.75
CA ALA A 69 18.96 -2.83 10.17
C ALA A 69 17.53 -3.18 10.58
N THR A 70 16.52 -2.73 9.82
CA THR A 70 15.11 -2.96 10.13
C THR A 70 14.70 -4.43 9.98
N LEU A 71 15.22 -5.14 8.97
CA LEU A 71 14.92 -6.56 8.73
C LEU A 71 15.78 -7.50 9.58
N GLY A 72 16.82 -6.99 10.26
CA GLY A 72 17.75 -7.81 11.04
C GLY A 72 18.58 -8.78 10.19
N VAL A 73 18.91 -8.41 8.95
CA VAL A 73 19.69 -9.23 8.00
C VAL A 73 20.90 -8.45 7.47
N ASP A 74 21.83 -9.14 6.81
CA ASP A 74 22.96 -8.47 6.16
C ASP A 74 22.56 -7.82 4.82
N GLU A 75 23.38 -6.88 4.34
CA GLU A 75 23.12 -6.19 3.07
C GLU A 75 23.08 -7.12 1.87
N ARG A 76 23.81 -8.25 1.90
CA ARG A 76 23.82 -9.24 0.82
C ARG A 76 22.44 -9.90 0.70
N THR A 77 21.79 -10.14 1.83
CA THR A 77 20.46 -10.70 1.95
C THR A 77 19.40 -9.70 1.49
N VAL A 78 19.56 -8.41 1.81
CA VAL A 78 18.68 -7.35 1.26
C VAL A 78 18.75 -7.31 -0.26
N ARG A 79 19.96 -7.40 -0.85
CA ARG A 79 20.13 -7.45 -2.32
C ARG A 79 19.41 -8.67 -2.92
N ARG A 80 19.55 -9.83 -2.27
CA ARG A 80 18.85 -11.07 -2.68
C ARG A 80 17.33 -10.96 -2.57
N TYR A 81 16.80 -10.33 -1.52
CA TYR A 81 15.37 -10.09 -1.38
C TYR A 81 14.85 -9.12 -2.46
N ALA A 82 15.62 -8.09 -2.82
CA ALA A 82 15.28 -7.22 -3.94
C ALA A 82 15.21 -7.98 -5.27
N GLU A 83 16.09 -8.95 -5.50
CA GLU A 83 16.02 -9.84 -6.67
C GLU A 83 14.77 -10.73 -6.64
N HIS A 84 14.44 -11.36 -5.52
CA HIS A 84 13.21 -12.14 -5.39
C HIS A 84 11.95 -11.29 -5.64
N LEU A 85 11.90 -10.04 -5.17
CA LEU A 85 10.79 -9.14 -5.47
C LEU A 85 10.67 -8.85 -6.98
N ARG A 86 11.79 -8.72 -7.70
CA ARG A 86 11.79 -8.56 -9.17
C ARG A 86 11.30 -9.80 -9.89
N GLU A 87 11.71 -10.99 -9.44
CA GLU A 87 11.22 -12.26 -9.98
C GLU A 87 9.71 -12.41 -9.80
N LEU A 88 9.15 -11.82 -8.74
CA LEU A 88 7.71 -11.75 -8.49
C LEU A 88 6.99 -10.63 -9.26
N GLY A 89 7.69 -9.88 -10.12
CA GLY A 89 7.12 -8.81 -10.94
C GLY A 89 6.97 -7.46 -10.22
N VAL A 90 7.55 -7.30 -9.02
CA VAL A 90 7.61 -5.99 -8.36
C VAL A 90 8.75 -5.16 -9.00
N PRO A 91 8.49 -3.95 -9.52
CA PRO A 91 9.50 -3.13 -10.17
C PRO A 91 10.43 -2.49 -9.12
N VAL A 92 11.37 -3.26 -8.56
CA VAL A 92 12.34 -2.73 -7.59
C VAL A 92 13.52 -2.09 -8.32
N GLU A 93 13.65 -0.78 -8.21
CA GLU A 93 14.76 -0.02 -8.80
C GLU A 93 15.92 0.15 -7.83
N THR A 94 17.15 0.11 -8.36
CA THR A 94 18.36 0.39 -7.58
C THR A 94 18.81 1.83 -7.79
N ILE A 95 18.88 2.59 -6.70
CA ILE A 95 19.43 3.95 -6.69
C ILE A 95 20.92 3.86 -6.35
N ARG A 96 21.79 4.34 -7.24
CA ARG A 96 23.25 4.34 -7.03
C ARG A 96 23.69 5.50 -6.12
N GLY A 97 24.86 5.35 -5.50
CA GLY A 97 25.52 6.38 -4.66
C GLY A 97 25.87 5.88 -3.27
N ARG A 98 26.57 6.72 -2.49
CA ARG A 98 27.04 6.39 -1.13
C ARG A 98 25.89 6.06 -0.16
N ASN A 99 24.75 6.72 -0.34
CA ASN A 99 23.49 6.43 0.35
C ASN A 99 22.46 5.86 -0.64
N GLY A 100 22.94 5.01 -1.55
CA GLY A 100 22.13 4.27 -2.50
C GLY A 100 21.23 3.25 -1.81
N GLY A 101 20.28 2.72 -2.55
CA GLY A 101 19.24 1.90 -1.96
C GLY A 101 18.23 1.41 -2.99
N TYR A 102 17.05 1.09 -2.50
CA TYR A 102 15.96 0.59 -3.31
C TYR A 102 14.75 1.51 -3.22
N ARG A 103 14.01 1.57 -4.33
CA ARG A 103 12.66 2.14 -4.39
C ARG A 103 11.77 1.25 -5.24
N ILE A 104 10.47 1.40 -5.09
CA ILE A 104 9.53 0.90 -6.09
C ILE A 104 9.53 1.87 -7.26
N GLY A 105 9.80 1.34 -8.45
CA GLY A 105 9.74 2.05 -9.70
C GLY A 105 8.31 2.30 -10.14
N ASP A 106 8.16 3.31 -10.98
CA ASP A 106 6.88 3.69 -11.55
C ASP A 106 6.47 2.60 -12.56
N GLY A 107 5.36 1.89 -12.29
CA GLY A 107 4.97 0.76 -13.14
C GLY A 107 4.07 -0.28 -12.48
N LEU A 108 3.97 -0.28 -11.15
CA LEU A 108 2.79 -0.85 -10.51
C LEU A 108 1.65 0.11 -10.79
N GLY A 109 0.62 -0.36 -11.51
CA GLY A 109 -0.70 0.27 -11.42
C GLY A 109 -1.11 0.39 -9.94
N MET A 110 -2.16 1.16 -9.66
CA MET A 110 -2.63 1.37 -8.29
C MET A 110 -2.64 0.03 -7.50
N PRO A 111 -1.97 -0.04 -6.34
CA PRO A 111 -1.92 -1.28 -5.55
C PRO A 111 -3.34 -1.71 -5.14
N PRO A 112 -3.58 -2.99 -4.81
CA PRO A 112 -4.91 -3.47 -4.43
C PRO A 112 -5.47 -2.65 -3.26
N LEU A 113 -6.53 -1.89 -3.51
CA LEU A 113 -7.21 -1.10 -2.49
C LEU A 113 -8.10 -2.01 -1.65
N MET A 114 -7.86 -2.02 -0.34
CA MET A 114 -8.75 -2.69 0.62
C MET A 114 -9.80 -1.67 1.07
N LEU A 115 -10.88 -1.56 0.30
CA LEU A 115 -12.02 -0.73 0.65
C LEU A 115 -12.98 -1.52 1.53
N SER A 116 -13.43 -0.92 2.62
CA SER A 116 -14.60 -1.39 3.37
C SER A 116 -15.88 -1.24 2.53
N ASP A 117 -16.96 -1.91 2.95
CA ASP A 117 -18.25 -1.82 2.28
C ASP A 117 -18.77 -0.38 2.17
N GLU A 118 -18.55 0.44 3.20
CA GLU A 118 -18.94 1.84 3.25
C GLU A 118 -18.10 2.71 2.32
N GLU A 119 -16.77 2.51 2.31
CA GLU A 119 -15.85 3.23 1.42
C GLU A 119 -16.09 2.88 -0.04
N ALA A 120 -16.31 1.60 -0.35
CA ALA A 120 -16.60 1.15 -1.70
C ALA A 120 -17.93 1.74 -2.21
N MET A 121 -18.95 1.80 -1.35
CA MET A 121 -20.22 2.45 -1.67
C MET A 121 -20.04 3.96 -1.91
N ALA A 122 -19.29 4.65 -1.05
CA ALA A 122 -19.03 6.08 -1.18
C ALA A 122 -18.33 6.42 -2.51
N VAL A 123 -17.29 5.65 -2.87
CA VAL A 123 -16.59 5.81 -4.15
C VAL A 123 -17.54 5.60 -5.33
N MET A 124 -18.32 4.52 -5.32
CA MET A 124 -19.26 4.21 -6.40
C MET A 124 -20.35 5.26 -6.59
N LEU A 125 -20.90 5.80 -5.49
CA LEU A 125 -21.87 6.89 -5.54
C LEU A 125 -21.23 8.19 -6.04
N ALA A 126 -20.02 8.52 -5.59
CA ALA A 126 -19.29 9.69 -6.06
C ALA A 126 -19.00 9.62 -7.56
N LEU A 127 -18.58 8.46 -8.08
CA LEU A 127 -18.37 8.25 -9.52
C LEU A 127 -19.68 8.37 -10.31
N ALA A 128 -20.77 7.82 -9.81
CA ALA A 128 -22.08 7.91 -10.45
C ALA A 128 -22.64 9.35 -10.47
N LEU A 129 -22.45 10.11 -9.39
CA LEU A 129 -22.82 11.53 -9.30
C LEU A 129 -21.93 12.38 -10.20
N GLY A 130 -20.61 12.14 -10.22
CA GLY A 130 -19.68 12.86 -11.09
C GLY A 130 -20.01 12.70 -12.57
N ARG A 131 -20.44 11.50 -12.98
CA ARG A 131 -20.93 11.23 -14.34
C ARG A 131 -22.19 12.00 -14.68
N ARG A 132 -23.18 12.03 -13.76
CA ARG A 132 -24.47 12.71 -14.00
C ARG A 132 -24.40 14.23 -13.89
N ALA A 133 -23.55 14.75 -13.00
CA ALA A 133 -23.36 16.18 -12.79
C ALA A 133 -22.53 16.86 -13.91
N GLY A 134 -22.04 16.09 -14.89
CA GLY A 134 -21.21 16.62 -15.98
C GLY A 134 -19.85 17.15 -15.52
N VAL A 135 -19.41 16.80 -14.30
CA VAL A 135 -18.09 17.18 -13.75
C VAL A 135 -16.98 16.45 -14.51
N VAL A 136 -17.28 15.25 -14.99
CA VAL A 136 -16.39 14.46 -15.85
C VAL A 136 -16.99 14.46 -17.27
N PRO A 137 -16.18 14.60 -18.35
CA PRO A 137 -16.68 14.53 -19.71
C PRO A 137 -17.49 13.26 -19.97
N GLU A 138 -18.61 13.35 -20.70
CA GLU A 138 -19.53 12.22 -20.96
C GLU A 138 -18.87 11.01 -21.64
N ARG A 139 -17.69 11.20 -22.25
CA ARG A 139 -16.89 10.15 -22.91
C ARG A 139 -15.48 10.10 -22.34
N GLU A 140 -15.37 9.97 -21.03
CA GLU A 140 -14.09 9.72 -20.38
C GLU A 140 -13.91 8.20 -20.21
N PRO A 141 -13.13 7.52 -21.08
CA PRO A 141 -12.99 6.07 -21.05
C PRO A 141 -12.33 5.57 -19.75
N GLY A 142 -11.58 6.42 -19.05
CA GLY A 142 -11.02 6.12 -17.73
C GLY A 142 -12.09 5.91 -16.67
N LEU A 143 -13.14 6.74 -16.65
CA LEU A 143 -14.25 6.70 -15.71
C LEU A 143 -15.05 5.42 -15.89
N ASP A 144 -15.41 5.07 -17.12
CA ASP A 144 -16.14 3.83 -17.40
C ASP A 144 -15.30 2.60 -17.03
N ALA A 145 -14.00 2.62 -17.35
CA ALA A 145 -13.10 1.55 -16.96
C ALA A 145 -12.92 1.46 -15.43
N ALA A 146 -12.90 2.59 -14.72
CA ALA A 146 -12.79 2.65 -13.27
C ALA A 146 -14.06 2.11 -12.60
N ILE A 147 -15.24 2.57 -13.01
CA ILE A 147 -16.54 2.06 -12.55
C ILE A 147 -16.60 0.54 -12.74
N ALA A 148 -16.29 0.06 -13.95
CA ALA A 148 -16.31 -1.38 -14.24
C ALA A 148 -15.27 -2.18 -13.42
N LYS A 149 -14.14 -1.60 -13.03
CA LYS A 149 -13.16 -2.26 -12.15
C LYS A 149 -13.68 -2.35 -10.71
N VAL A 150 -14.27 -1.28 -10.19
CA VAL A 150 -14.81 -1.25 -8.83
C VAL A 150 -16.04 -2.15 -8.71
N GLU A 151 -16.98 -2.12 -9.67
CA GLU A 151 -18.16 -3.00 -9.67
C GLU A 151 -17.80 -4.48 -9.64
N ARG A 152 -16.76 -4.88 -10.39
CA ARG A 152 -16.24 -6.25 -10.39
C ARG A 152 -15.67 -6.66 -9.03
N ALA A 153 -15.13 -5.72 -8.26
CA ALA A 153 -14.59 -5.97 -6.93
C ALA A 153 -15.68 -6.00 -5.84
N LEU A 154 -16.87 -5.44 -6.09
CA LEU A 154 -17.96 -5.42 -5.10
C LEU A 154 -18.57 -6.82 -4.87
N PRO A 155 -18.79 -7.22 -3.60
CA PRO A 155 -19.62 -8.36 -3.24
C PRO A 155 -21.06 -8.20 -3.77
N THR A 156 -21.72 -9.31 -4.12
CA THR A 156 -23.09 -9.31 -4.69
C THR A 156 -24.12 -8.53 -3.86
N PRO A 157 -24.15 -8.62 -2.50
CA PRO A 157 -25.08 -7.82 -1.71
C PRO A 157 -24.84 -6.32 -1.86
N LEU A 158 -23.58 -5.89 -1.88
CA LEU A 158 -23.20 -4.49 -1.97
C LEU A 158 -23.48 -3.93 -3.37
N ARG A 159 -23.25 -4.72 -4.43
CA ARG A 159 -23.61 -4.36 -5.80
C ARG A 159 -25.11 -4.15 -5.98
N ARG A 160 -25.94 -5.06 -5.47
CA ARG A 160 -27.41 -4.91 -5.51
C ARG A 160 -27.89 -3.66 -4.77
N ARG A 161 -27.26 -3.36 -3.62
CA ARG A 161 -27.54 -2.14 -2.87
C ARG A 161 -27.20 -0.89 -3.70
N TYR A 162 -26.03 -0.87 -4.34
CA TYR A 162 -25.60 0.22 -5.22
C TYR A 162 -26.58 0.42 -6.40
N GLU A 163 -26.91 -0.64 -7.13
CA GLU A 163 -27.85 -0.61 -8.25
C GLU A 163 -29.22 -0.06 -7.84
N GLY A 164 -29.74 -0.49 -6.69
CA GLY A 164 -30.99 0.02 -6.14
C GLY A 164 -30.94 1.52 -5.84
N LEU A 165 -29.82 2.02 -5.29
CA LEU A 165 -29.65 3.44 -4.98
C LEU A 165 -29.57 4.30 -6.25
N ILE A 166 -28.80 3.89 -7.25
CA ILE A 166 -28.62 4.69 -8.49
C ILE A 166 -29.83 4.63 -9.44
N ALA A 167 -30.74 3.68 -9.23
CA ALA A 167 -32.03 3.58 -9.91
C ALA A 167 -33.13 4.43 -9.25
N MET A 168 -32.88 4.97 -8.04
CA MET A 168 -33.86 5.83 -7.38
C MET A 168 -34.02 7.15 -8.16
N PRO A 169 -35.26 7.61 -8.39
CA PRO A 169 -35.53 8.82 -9.17
C PRO A 169 -35.00 10.11 -8.52
N PHE A 170 -34.75 10.10 -7.20
CA PHE A 170 -34.17 11.25 -6.49
C PHE A 170 -32.63 11.28 -6.51
N PHE A 171 -31.95 10.27 -7.08
CA PHE A 171 -30.49 10.25 -7.21
C PHE A 171 -29.95 11.31 -8.23
N ASP A 172 -30.72 12.40 -8.42
CA ASP A 172 -30.53 13.52 -9.33
C ASP A 172 -30.73 14.89 -8.65
N ALA A 173 -31.04 14.94 -7.35
CA ALA A 173 -31.33 16.21 -6.70
C ALA A 173 -30.06 16.98 -6.33
N SER A 174 -29.58 17.78 -7.28
CA SER A 174 -28.98 19.10 -7.05
C SER A 174 -28.25 19.27 -5.72
N ALA A 175 -26.96 18.98 -5.70
CA ALA A 175 -26.08 19.74 -4.82
C ALA A 175 -26.17 21.21 -5.26
N GLY A 176 -27.02 21.97 -4.57
CA GLY A 176 -27.02 23.43 -4.55
C GLY A 176 -27.05 24.16 -5.90
N ARG A 177 -28.21 24.18 -6.57
CA ARG A 177 -28.63 25.48 -7.14
C ARG A 177 -29.22 26.29 -6.00
N ALA A 178 -28.32 26.86 -5.18
CA ALA A 178 -28.68 28.03 -4.38
C ALA A 178 -29.06 29.12 -5.37
N THR A 179 -30.36 29.33 -5.49
CA THR A 179 -30.94 30.52 -6.11
C THR A 179 -30.58 31.74 -5.27
N SER A 180 -30.27 32.83 -5.99
CA SER A 180 -30.09 34.24 -5.60
C SER A 180 -28.85 34.61 -4.79
#